data_AF-X0W8R9-F1
#
_entry.id   AF-X0W8R9-F1
#
_cell.length_a   1.000
_cell.length_b   1.000
_cell.length_c   1.000
_cell.angle_alpha   90.00
_cell.angle_beta   90.00
_cell.angle_gamma   90.00
#
_symmetry.space_group_name_H-M   'P 1'
#
loop_
_entity.id
_entity.type
_entity.pdbx_description
1 polymer ?
#
loop_
_entity_poly.entity_id
_entity_poly.type
_entity_poly.pdbx_seq_one_letter_code
_entity_poly.pdbx_strand_id
1 'polypeptide(L)'
;MWYIKTNDLKLTKYKDPTEENLISNLIILIKNYLSGKEINLYDTINDLKVDLNIKDEFSTEFALKVIDHLINVKYGEITSYSEIGTVIGSKAYRAIGNVLKRNP
;
A
#
# COMPACT_ATOMS: atom_id res chain seq x y z
N MET A 1 -1.89 -0.83 21.47
CA MET A 1 -2.26 -2.26 21.61
C MET A 1 -3.78 -2.55 21.65
N TRP A 2 -4.69 -1.56 21.58
CA TRP A 2 -6.16 -1.79 21.59
C TRP A 2 -6.74 -2.06 20.19
N TYR A 3 -6.14 -1.49 19.14
CA TYR A 3 -6.64 -1.53 17.74
C TYR A 3 -6.59 -2.91 17.06
N ILE A 4 -5.71 -3.80 17.52
CA ILE A 4 -5.56 -5.16 16.98
C ILE A 4 -6.72 -6.07 17.45
N LYS A 5 -7.29 -5.81 18.64
CA LYS A 5 -8.40 -6.62 19.19
C LYS A 5 -9.75 -6.37 18.50
N THR A 6 -9.92 -5.21 17.87
CA THR A 6 -11.19 -4.81 17.24
C THR A 6 -11.31 -5.21 15.77
N ASN A 7 -10.20 -5.46 15.06
CA ASN A 7 -10.18 -5.78 13.63
C ASN A 7 -9.84 -7.25 13.39
N ASP A 8 -10.67 -8.14 13.92
CA ASP A 8 -10.49 -9.57 13.75
C ASP A 8 -10.90 -9.96 12.32
N LEU A 9 -9.95 -9.87 11.38
CA LEU A 9 -10.14 -10.27 9.98
C LEU A 9 -10.47 -11.78 9.95
N LYS A 10 -11.72 -12.11 9.61
CA LYS A 10 -12.24 -13.48 9.51
C LYS A 10 -12.59 -13.79 8.07
N LEU A 11 -12.16 -14.94 7.60
CA LEU A 11 -12.55 -15.48 6.30
C LEU A 11 -14.02 -15.89 6.35
N THR A 12 -14.81 -15.45 5.38
CA THR A 12 -16.11 -16.05 5.10
C THR A 12 -15.91 -17.29 4.21
N LYS A 13 -16.91 -18.17 4.10
CA LYS A 13 -16.76 -19.45 3.39
C LYS A 13 -16.47 -19.22 1.89
N TYR A 14 -15.29 -19.59 1.41
CA TYR A 14 -14.92 -19.55 0.00
C TYR A 14 -15.17 -20.88 -0.70
N LYS A 15 -15.35 -20.84 -2.03
CA LYS A 15 -15.63 -22.01 -2.87
C LYS A 15 -14.36 -22.73 -3.33
N ASP A 16 -13.21 -22.05 -3.37
CA ASP A 16 -11.95 -22.59 -3.91
C ASP A 16 -10.82 -22.59 -2.85
N PRO A 17 -10.14 -23.73 -2.61
CA PRO A 17 -9.05 -23.83 -1.64
C PRO A 17 -7.83 -22.95 -1.95
N THR A 18 -7.60 -22.61 -3.22
CA THR A 18 -6.43 -21.81 -3.63
C THR A 18 -6.63 -20.33 -3.30
N GLU A 19 -7.82 -19.79 -3.54
CA GLU A 19 -8.18 -18.43 -3.13
C GLU A 19 -8.19 -18.29 -1.61
N GLU A 20 -8.73 -19.29 -0.89
CA GLU A 20 -8.75 -19.27 0.57
C GLU A 20 -7.34 -19.21 1.17
N ASN A 21 -6.38 -19.95 0.60
CA ASN A 21 -4.98 -19.92 1.01
C ASN A 21 -4.33 -18.56 0.71
N LEU A 22 -4.59 -17.96 -0.46
CA LEU A 22 -4.04 -16.65 -0.81
C LEU A 22 -4.56 -15.57 0.15
N ILE A 23 -5.87 -15.53 0.39
CA ILE A 23 -6.48 -14.56 1.30
C ILE A 23 -6.00 -14.79 2.74
N SER A 24 -5.85 -16.04 3.17
CA SER A 24 -5.26 -16.38 4.48
C SER A 24 -3.85 -15.83 4.62
N ASN A 25 -3.01 -15.99 3.60
CA ASN A 25 -1.63 -15.49 3.60
C ASN A 25 -1.59 -13.96 3.66
N LEU A 26 -2.46 -13.27 2.92
CA LEU A 26 -2.60 -11.82 2.99
C LEU A 26 -3.03 -11.33 4.39
N ILE A 27 -4.00 -12.01 5.02
CA ILE A 27 -4.44 -11.67 6.37
C ILE A 27 -3.28 -11.81 7.37
N ILE A 28 -2.50 -12.89 7.28
CA ILE A 28 -1.34 -13.12 8.15
C ILE A 28 -0.30 -12.01 7.96
N LEU A 29 -0.03 -11.65 6.71
CA LEU A 29 0.93 -10.61 6.33
C LEU A 29 0.52 -9.24 6.89
N ILE A 30 -0.74 -8.84 6.71
CA ILE A 30 -1.27 -7.59 7.27
C ILE A 30 -1.22 -7.61 8.81
N LYS A 31 -1.58 -8.73 9.46
CA LYS A 31 -1.48 -8.86 10.92
C LYS A 31 -0.04 -8.73 11.42
N ASN A 32 0.92 -9.32 10.70
CA ASN A 32 2.35 -9.20 11.04
C ASN A 32 2.80 -7.73 10.95
N TYR A 33 2.45 -7.02 9.88
CA TYR A 33 2.77 -5.59 9.75
C TYR A 33 2.17 -4.75 10.86
N LEU A 34 0.87 -4.91 11.14
CA LEU A 34 0.16 -4.16 12.19
C LEU A 34 0.66 -4.49 13.60
N SER A 35 1.30 -5.65 13.79
CA SER A 35 1.94 -6.03 15.06
C SER A 35 3.30 -5.34 15.29
N GLY A 36 3.81 -4.62 14.29
CA GLY A 36 5.10 -3.93 14.35
C GLY A 36 6.27 -4.81 13.95
N LYS A 37 6.04 -5.95 13.28
CA LYS A 37 7.13 -6.66 12.60
C LYS A 37 7.54 -5.84 11.38
N GLU A 38 8.81 -5.50 11.30
CA GLU A 38 9.38 -4.78 10.16
C GLU A 38 9.31 -5.67 8.91
N ILE A 39 8.31 -5.41 8.07
CA ILE A 39 8.11 -6.10 6.80
C ILE A 39 7.80 -5.07 5.71
N ASN A 40 8.42 -5.23 4.54
CA ASN A 40 8.01 -4.48 3.35
C ASN A 40 6.74 -5.13 2.78
N LEU A 41 5.59 -4.50 3.05
CA LEU A 41 4.29 -4.98 2.58
C LEU A 41 4.23 -5.08 1.05
N TYR A 42 4.76 -4.08 0.35
CA TYR A 42 4.64 -4.00 -1.10
C TYR A 42 5.38 -5.15 -1.79
N ASP A 43 6.64 -5.37 -1.42
CA ASP A 43 7.45 -6.46 -1.98
C ASP A 43 6.84 -7.82 -1.67
N THR A 44 6.40 -8.04 -0.43
CA THR A 44 5.86 -9.33 -0.01
C THR A 44 4.51 -9.65 -0.67
N ILE A 45 3.69 -8.62 -0.96
CA ILE A 45 2.43 -8.79 -1.70
C ILE A 45 2.70 -9.09 -3.18
N ASN A 46 3.70 -8.45 -3.78
CA ASN A 46 4.14 -8.77 -5.14
C ASN A 46 4.69 -10.21 -5.25
N ASP A 47 5.41 -10.69 -4.23
CA ASP A 47 5.89 -12.08 -4.17
C ASP A 47 4.74 -13.10 -4.10
N LEU A 48 3.62 -12.72 -3.48
CA LEU A 48 2.38 -13.50 -3.47
C LEU A 48 1.64 -13.45 -4.83
N LYS A 49 2.22 -12.77 -5.84
CA LYS A 49 1.64 -12.57 -7.19
C LYS A 49 0.28 -11.89 -7.16
N VAL A 50 0.05 -11.05 -6.15
CA VAL A 50 -1.14 -10.20 -6.09
C VAL A 50 -0.85 -8.95 -6.91
N ASP A 51 -1.60 -8.78 -7.98
CA ASP A 51 -1.49 -7.61 -8.84
C ASP A 51 -2.18 -6.41 -8.18
N LEU A 52 -1.39 -5.39 -7.83
CA LEU A 52 -1.88 -4.15 -7.23
C LEU A 52 -2.35 -3.13 -8.26
N ASN A 53 -2.22 -3.39 -9.57
CA ASN A 53 -2.76 -2.60 -10.68
C ASN A 53 -2.69 -1.07 -10.53
N ILE A 54 -1.56 -0.55 -10.05
CA ILE A 54 -1.33 0.89 -9.82
C ILE A 54 -1.61 1.70 -11.09
N LYS A 55 -1.28 1.14 -12.27
CA LYS A 55 -1.47 1.81 -13.56
C LYS A 55 -2.93 1.98 -13.97
N ASP A 56 -3.80 1.06 -13.56
CA ASP A 56 -5.22 1.12 -13.90
C ASP A 56 -5.96 2.09 -12.97
N GLU A 57 -5.52 2.19 -11.72
CA GLU A 57 -6.11 3.11 -10.73
C GLU A 57 -5.69 4.57 -10.97
N PHE A 58 -4.41 4.80 -11.30
CA PHE A 58 -3.87 6.14 -11.51
C PHE A 58 -3.73 6.45 -13.01
N SER A 59 -4.75 7.11 -13.55
CA SER A 59 -4.84 7.43 -14.99
C SER A 59 -3.86 8.49 -15.51
N THR A 60 -3.15 9.20 -14.63
CA THR A 60 -2.26 10.29 -15.04
C THR A 60 -0.82 9.99 -14.71
N GLU A 61 0.10 10.34 -15.63
CA GLU A 61 1.55 10.20 -15.42
C GLU A 61 2.01 10.95 -14.16
N PHE A 62 1.39 12.10 -13.87
CA PHE A 62 1.66 12.85 -12.64
C PHE A 62 1.33 12.03 -11.39
N ALA A 63 0.15 11.42 -11.33
CA ALA A 63 -0.24 10.61 -10.18
C ALA A 63 0.64 9.37 -10.05
N LEU A 64 0.97 8.71 -11.16
CA LEU A 64 1.88 7.56 -11.16
C LEU A 64 3.24 7.90 -10.57
N LYS A 65 3.84 9.03 -10.97
CA LYS A 65 5.12 9.49 -10.41
C LYS A 65 5.05 9.79 -8.91
N VAL A 66 3.93 10.33 -8.43
CA VAL A 66 3.70 10.58 -7.00
C VAL A 66 3.64 9.27 -6.21
N ILE A 67 2.90 8.29 -6.71
CA ILE A 67 2.69 6.99 -6.05
C ILE A 67 3.96 6.13 -6.10
N ASP A 68 4.68 6.16 -7.22
CA ASP A 68 5.97 5.48 -7.37
C ASP A 68 6.99 5.98 -6.35
N HIS A 69 7.08 7.31 -6.13
CA HIS A 69 7.91 7.84 -5.06
C HIS A 69 7.45 7.37 -3.68
N LEU A 70 6.12 7.37 -3.41
CA LEU A 70 5.56 6.97 -2.12
C LEU A 70 5.89 5.51 -1.75
N ILE A 71 5.78 4.59 -2.71
CA ILE A 71 6.06 3.16 -2.50
C ILE A 71 7.53 2.91 -2.11
N ASN A 72 8.44 3.77 -2.59
CA ASN A 72 9.86 3.69 -2.30
C ASN A 72 10.26 4.32 -0.94
N VAL A 73 9.34 4.99 -0.25
CA VAL A 73 9.61 5.52 1.11
C VAL A 73 9.68 4.35 2.09
N LYS A 74 10.78 4.25 2.83
CA LYS A 74 11.01 3.12 3.74
C LYS A 74 10.09 3.19 4.95
N TYR A 75 9.81 2.02 5.52
CA TYR A 75 9.08 1.94 6.78
C TYR A 75 9.78 2.75 7.89
N GLY A 76 9.01 3.59 8.57
CA GLY A 76 9.51 4.47 9.62
C GLY A 76 10.10 5.80 9.13
N GLU A 77 10.30 5.97 7.82
CA GLU A 77 10.69 7.25 7.23
C GLU A 77 9.46 8.11 6.90
N ILE A 78 9.67 9.42 6.84
CA ILE A 78 8.67 10.39 6.41
C ILE A 78 9.15 11.06 5.13
N THR A 79 8.20 11.45 4.28
CA THR A 79 8.48 12.34 3.16
C THR A 79 7.53 13.52 3.14
N SER A 80 8.02 14.68 2.71
CA SER A 80 7.21 15.90 2.57
C SER A 80 6.66 16.06 1.16
N TYR A 81 5.53 16.76 1.00
CA TYR A 81 5.00 17.09 -0.34
C TYR A 81 6.03 17.85 -1.21
N SER A 82 6.90 18.65 -0.58
CA SER A 82 8.00 19.35 -1.24
C SER A 82 9.09 18.42 -1.74
N GLU A 83 9.44 17.39 -0.98
CA GLU A 83 10.41 16.38 -1.42
C GLU A 83 9.86 15.60 -2.61
N ILE A 84 8.61 15.12 -2.52
CA ILE A 84 7.94 14.44 -3.64
C ILE A 84 7.98 15.36 -4.87
N GLY A 85 7.57 16.63 -4.71
CA GLY A 85 7.58 17.61 -5.79
C GLY A 85 8.97 17.83 -6.39
N THR A 86 10.01 17.86 -5.57
CA THR A 86 11.41 17.99 -6.03
C THR A 86 11.81 16.79 -6.88
N VAL A 87 11.50 15.57 -6.43
CA VAL A 87 11.84 14.32 -7.15
C VAL A 87 11.12 14.24 -8.50
N ILE A 88 9.84 14.59 -8.55
CA ILE A 88 9.04 14.52 -9.78
C ILE A 88 9.17 15.78 -10.66
N GLY A 89 10.02 16.74 -10.28
CA GLY A 89 10.24 17.99 -11.03
C GLY A 89 9.04 18.95 -11.05
N SER A 90 8.22 18.97 -10.00
CA SER A 90 7.00 19.76 -9.91
C SER A 90 6.86 20.56 -8.61
N LYS A 91 6.38 21.79 -8.71
CA LYS A 91 6.00 22.64 -7.55
C LYS A 91 4.52 22.48 -7.18
N ALA A 92 3.79 21.55 -7.79
CA ALA A 92 2.35 21.38 -7.61
C ALA A 92 1.99 20.65 -6.30
N TYR A 93 2.50 21.13 -5.15
CA TYR A 93 2.37 20.44 -3.86
C TYR A 93 0.92 20.15 -3.44
N ARG A 94 -0.02 21.03 -3.79
CA ARG A 94 -1.45 20.81 -3.55
C ARG A 94 -2.01 19.64 -4.38
N ALA A 95 -1.55 19.50 -5.62
CA ALA A 95 -1.96 18.39 -6.48
C ALA A 95 -1.39 17.05 -5.98
N ILE A 96 -0.14 17.05 -5.48
CA ILE A 96 0.46 15.89 -4.82
C ILE A 96 -0.41 15.45 -3.63
N GLY A 97 -0.80 16.39 -2.76
CA GLY A 97 -1.71 16.09 -1.65
C GLY A 97 -3.07 15.53 -2.09
N ASN A 98 -3.62 16.03 -3.21
CA ASN A 98 -4.86 15.49 -3.77
C ASN A 98 -4.72 14.06 -4.31
N VAL A 99 -3.57 13.72 -4.92
CA VAL A 99 -3.27 12.35 -5.36
C VAL A 99 -3.18 11.43 -4.15
N LEU A 100 -2.40 11.81 -3.14
CA LEU A 100 -2.20 11.00 -1.93
C LEU A 100 -3.51 10.78 -1.17
N LYS A 101 -4.40 11.79 -1.13
CA LYS A 101 -5.74 11.65 -0.54
C LYS A 101 -6.64 10.64 -1.27
N ARG A 102 -6.42 10.44 -2.57
CA ARG A 102 -7.21 9.55 -3.44
C ARG A 102 -6.59 8.17 -3.62
N ASN A 103 -5.52 7.85 -2.89
CA ASN A 103 -4.94 6.51 -2.90
C ASN A 103 -5.92 5.54 -2.22
N PRO A 104 -6.45 4.51 -2.92
CA PRO A 104 -7.39 3.54 -2.36
C PRO A 104 -6.76 2.65 -1.28
#